data_AF-A0A9R0XRM4-F1
#
_entry.id   AF-A0A9R0XRM4-F1
#
_cell.length_a   1.000
_cell.length_b   1.000
_cell.length_c   1.000
_cell.angle_alpha   90.00
_cell.angle_beta   90.00
_cell.angle_gamma   90.00
#
_symmetry.space_group_name_H-M   'P 1'
#
loop_
_entity.id
_entity.type
_entity.pdbx_description
1 polymer ?
#
loop_
_entity_poly.entity_id
_entity_poly.type
_entity_poly.pdbx_seq_one_letter_code
_entity_poly.pdbx_strand_id
1 'polypeptide(L)'
;MEMQKVFVVEEDIAAYTVRAVDDPRTLNKILYMRLPANIVSHKEVISMWERKVGRTFQIVRIPEADLLKMIKEAAFPLNILLSLALSIFVRGDQANFEIEPSFGVEATELYPDLRYTTVDEYLDRLL
;
A
#
# COMPACT_ATOMS: atom_id res chain seq x y z
N MET A 1 -12.17 12.92 -2.87
CA MET A 1 -10.90 12.45 -3.45
C MET A 1 -10.71 11.02 -2.97
N GLU A 2 -10.38 10.08 -3.85
CA GLU A 2 -10.15 8.69 -3.44
C GLU A 2 -8.72 8.56 -2.91
N MET A 3 -8.55 7.88 -1.78
CA MET A 3 -7.22 7.76 -1.16
C MET A 3 -6.36 6.76 -1.95
N GLN A 4 -5.12 7.17 -2.18
CA GLN A 4 -4.08 6.29 -2.71
C GLN A 4 -3.45 5.50 -1.57
N LYS A 5 -2.98 4.30 -1.91
CA LYS A 5 -2.25 3.42 -0.98
C LYS A 5 -1.17 2.68 -1.76
N VAL A 6 -0.18 2.21 -1.03
CA VAL A 6 1.03 1.62 -1.59
C VAL A 6 1.00 0.12 -1.40
N PHE A 7 1.28 -0.61 -2.47
CA PHE A 7 1.48 -2.06 -2.44
C PHE A 7 2.93 -2.38 -2.76
N VAL A 8 3.54 -3.27 -2.00
CA VAL A 8 4.90 -3.74 -2.25
C VAL A 8 4.90 -5.23 -2.00
N VAL A 9 5.45 -6.00 -2.94
CA VAL A 9 5.59 -7.45 -2.76
C VAL A 9 6.69 -7.73 -1.75
N GLU A 10 6.56 -8.86 -1.05
CA GLU A 10 7.38 -9.22 0.09
C GLU A 10 8.87 -9.31 -0.28
N GLU A 11 9.20 -9.78 -1.48
CA GLU A 11 10.59 -9.87 -1.95
C GLU A 11 11.24 -8.50 -2.13
N ASP A 12 10.49 -7.50 -2.62
CA ASP A 12 11.00 -6.14 -2.80
C ASP A 12 11.18 -5.46 -1.44
N ILE A 13 10.26 -5.69 -0.49
CA ILE A 13 10.42 -5.23 0.90
C ILE A 13 11.75 -5.75 1.44
N ALA A 14 12.01 -7.05 1.30
CA ALA A 14 13.25 -7.65 1.76
C ALA A 14 14.48 -7.05 1.07
N ALA A 15 14.44 -6.85 -0.26
CA ALA A 15 15.53 -6.27 -1.02
C ALA A 15 15.88 -4.85 -0.56
N TYR A 16 14.88 -3.98 -0.42
CA TYR A 16 15.08 -2.61 0.08
C TYR A 16 15.56 -2.60 1.53
N THR A 17 15.00 -3.46 2.40
CA THR A 17 15.45 -3.57 3.79
C THR A 17 16.92 -3.98 3.86
N VAL A 18 17.36 -4.98 3.10
CA VAL A 18 18.76 -5.42 3.09
C VAL A 18 19.70 -4.32 2.60
N ARG A 19 19.33 -3.58 1.54
CA ARG A 19 20.11 -2.44 1.04
C ARG A 19 20.28 -1.33 2.08
N ALA A 20 19.32 -1.17 2.98
CA ALA A 20 19.30 -0.14 3.98
C ALA A 20 20.09 -0.46 5.26
N VAL A 21 20.44 -1.73 5.53
CA VAL A 21 21.06 -2.13 6.81
C VAL A 21 22.37 -1.40 7.08
N ASP A 22 23.26 -1.34 6.10
CA ASP A 22 24.61 -0.78 6.24
C ASP A 22 24.77 0.59 5.55
N ASP A 23 23.67 1.17 5.06
CA ASP A 23 23.71 2.47 4.40
C ASP A 23 23.69 3.61 5.44
N PRO A 24 24.75 4.44 5.54
CA PRO A 24 24.78 5.51 6.53
C PRO A 24 23.66 6.55 6.33
N ARG A 25 23.03 6.62 5.14
CA ARG A 25 21.90 7.51 4.85
C ARG A 25 20.62 7.11 5.57
N THR A 26 20.49 5.87 6.02
CA THR A 26 19.30 5.32 6.72
C THR A 26 19.48 5.26 8.24
N LEU A 27 20.68 5.56 8.75
CA LEU A 27 20.99 5.55 10.18
C LEU A 27 20.06 6.51 10.95
N ASN A 28 19.32 5.98 11.92
CA ASN A 28 18.33 6.72 12.71
C ASN A 28 17.23 7.39 11.85
N LYS A 29 16.87 6.79 10.72
CA LYS A 29 15.78 7.24 9.84
C LYS A 29 14.67 6.21 9.73
N ILE A 30 13.48 6.69 9.34
CA ILE A 30 12.39 5.86 8.84
C ILE A 30 12.59 5.71 7.33
N LEU A 31 12.74 4.49 6.85
CA LEU A 31 12.74 4.17 5.42
C LEU A 31 11.30 3.93 4.95
N TYR A 32 10.80 4.81 4.10
CA TYR A 32 9.49 4.67 3.46
C TYR A 32 9.65 3.99 2.11
N MET A 33 8.80 3.00 1.84
CA MET A 33 8.74 2.33 0.53
C MET A 33 7.49 2.83 -0.19
N ARG A 34 7.53 4.04 -0.77
CA ARG A 34 6.40 4.65 -1.50
C ARG A 34 6.67 4.59 -3.00
N LEU A 35 6.77 3.35 -3.51
CA LEU A 35 7.19 3.07 -4.87
C LEU A 35 6.23 3.74 -5.89
N PRO A 36 6.68 4.70 -6.72
CA PRO A 36 5.78 5.56 -7.50
C PRO A 36 4.74 4.82 -8.35
N ALA A 37 5.12 3.72 -9.01
CA ALA A 37 4.18 2.95 -9.84
C ALA A 37 3.17 2.11 -9.04
N ASN A 38 3.38 1.96 -7.72
CA ASN A 38 2.51 1.16 -6.85
C ASN A 38 1.64 2.02 -5.90
N ILE A 39 1.71 3.34 -6.04
CA ILE A 39 0.79 4.27 -5.39
C ILE A 39 -0.51 4.29 -6.21
N VAL A 40 -1.51 3.49 -5.80
CA VAL A 40 -2.73 3.30 -6.58
C VAL A 40 -3.99 3.34 -5.71
N SER A 41 -5.09 3.87 -6.23
CA SER A 41 -6.42 3.88 -5.63
C SER A 41 -7.09 2.49 -5.70
N HIS A 42 -8.15 2.25 -4.90
CA HIS A 42 -8.79 0.92 -4.87
C HIS A 42 -9.52 0.64 -6.18
N LYS A 43 -10.12 1.67 -6.79
CA LYS A 43 -10.65 1.59 -8.14
C LYS A 43 -9.59 1.21 -9.18
N GLU A 44 -8.39 1.78 -9.15
CA GLU A 44 -7.34 1.43 -10.12
C GLU A 44 -6.96 -0.04 -10.03
N VAL A 45 -6.84 -0.58 -8.81
CA VAL A 45 -6.60 -2.03 -8.60
C VAL A 45 -7.73 -2.88 -9.18
N ILE A 46 -8.98 -2.52 -8.87
CA ILE A 46 -10.16 -3.21 -9.43
C ILE A 46 -10.14 -3.16 -10.96
N SER A 47 -9.92 -1.98 -11.55
CA SER A 47 -9.90 -1.80 -13.00
C SER A 47 -8.75 -2.55 -13.67
N MET A 48 -7.56 -2.62 -13.05
CA MET A 48 -6.46 -3.48 -13.51
C MET A 48 -6.91 -4.94 -13.52
N TRP A 49 -7.55 -5.40 -12.45
CA TRP A 49 -8.01 -6.77 -12.31
C TRP A 49 -9.09 -7.12 -13.34
N GLU A 50 -10.14 -6.30 -13.48
CA GLU A 50 -11.23 -6.47 -14.44
C GLU A 50 -10.72 -6.59 -15.89
N ARG A 51 -9.74 -5.76 -16.28
CA ARG A 51 -9.11 -5.84 -17.60
C ARG A 51 -8.43 -7.18 -17.83
N LYS A 52 -7.69 -7.69 -16.84
CA LYS A 52 -6.95 -8.95 -16.97
C LYS A 52 -7.89 -10.17 -16.98
N VAL A 53 -8.99 -10.15 -16.21
CA VAL A 53 -9.99 -11.25 -16.21
C VAL A 53 -11.02 -11.17 -17.33
N GLY A 54 -11.11 -10.05 -18.05
CA GLY A 54 -12.08 -9.84 -19.13
C GLY A 54 -13.54 -9.76 -18.68
N ARG A 55 -13.80 -9.40 -17.42
CA ARG A 55 -15.15 -9.21 -16.87
C ARG A 55 -15.19 -8.08 -15.86
N THR A 56 -16.37 -7.49 -15.69
CA THR A 56 -16.63 -6.48 -14.65
C THR A 56 -17.12 -7.14 -13.36
N PHE A 57 -16.75 -6.56 -12.22
CA PHE A 57 -17.20 -6.98 -10.91
C PHE A 57 -18.42 -6.17 -10.46
N GLN A 58 -19.29 -6.80 -9.67
CA GLN A 58 -20.30 -6.08 -8.92
C GLN A 58 -19.63 -5.35 -7.76
N ILE A 59 -19.71 -4.02 -7.75
CA ILE A 59 -19.10 -3.19 -6.71
C ILE A 59 -20.12 -2.81 -5.65
N VAL A 60 -19.86 -3.20 -4.41
CA VAL A 60 -20.58 -2.72 -3.22
C VAL A 60 -19.73 -1.65 -2.54
N ARG A 61 -20.32 -0.48 -2.29
CA ARG A 61 -19.65 0.61 -1.57
C ARG A 61 -20.07 0.59 -0.11
N ILE A 62 -19.09 0.61 0.79
CA ILE A 62 -19.30 0.67 2.23
C ILE A 62 -18.90 2.07 2.72
N PRO A 63 -19.84 2.90 3.21
CA PRO A 63 -19.53 4.17 3.86
C PRO A 63 -18.65 4.01 5.10
N GLU A 64 -17.82 5.01 5.43
CA GLU A 64 -16.97 4.97 6.64
C GLU A 64 -17.79 4.75 7.92
N ALA A 65 -18.97 5.37 8.03
CA ALA A 65 -19.85 5.20 9.20
C ALA A 65 -20.28 3.74 9.40
N ASP A 66 -20.59 3.04 8.30
CA ASP A 66 -20.98 1.63 8.34
C ASP A 66 -19.78 0.74 8.67
N LEU A 67 -18.60 1.03 8.10
CA LEU A 67 -17.36 0.33 8.45
C LEU A 67 -17.00 0.51 9.93
N LEU A 68 -17.15 1.72 10.49
CA LEU A 68 -16.95 1.98 11.92
C LEU A 68 -17.92 1.20 12.80
N LYS A 69 -19.17 1.03 12.37
CA LYS A 69 -20.13 0.18 13.05
C LYS A 69 -19.70 -1.29 13.00
N MET A 70 -19.31 -1.78 11.82
CA MET A 70 -18.78 -3.15 11.65
C MET A 70 -17.57 -3.42 12.55
N ILE A 71 -16.64 -2.46 12.69
CA ILE A 71 -15.48 -2.58 13.59
C ILE A 71 -15.91 -2.77 15.05
N LYS A 72 -16.90 -1.98 15.52
CA LYS A 72 -17.40 -2.04 16.90
C LYS A 72 -18.11 -3.35 17.21
N GLU A 73 -18.80 -3.92 16.22
CA GLU A 73 -19.62 -5.13 16.37
C GLU A 73 -18.84 -6.43 16.09
N ALA A 74 -17.72 -6.36 15.36
CA ALA A 74 -16.92 -7.52 15.01
C ALA A 74 -16.17 -8.11 16.22
N ALA A 75 -16.13 -9.44 16.31
CA ALA A 75 -15.29 -10.15 17.26
C ALA A 75 -13.81 -10.09 16.85
N PHE A 76 -12.92 -10.29 17.83
CA PHE A 76 -11.50 -10.49 17.56
C PHE A 76 -11.29 -11.77 16.72
N PRO A 77 -10.40 -11.77 15.71
CA PRO A 77 -9.50 -10.68 15.28
C PRO A 77 -10.07 -9.77 14.18
N LEU A 78 -11.32 -9.97 13.74
CA LEU A 78 -11.90 -9.27 12.59
C LEU A 78 -11.98 -7.75 12.81
N ASN A 79 -12.28 -7.30 14.03
CA ASN A 79 -12.28 -5.87 14.37
C ASN A 79 -10.93 -5.19 14.07
N ILE A 80 -9.80 -5.88 14.28
CA ILE A 80 -8.46 -5.37 13.96
C ILE A 80 -8.29 -5.28 12.45
N LEU A 81 -8.64 -6.33 11.70
CA LEU A 81 -8.52 -6.33 10.24
C LEU A 81 -9.35 -5.21 9.60
N LEU A 82 -10.58 -5.00 10.07
CA LEU A 82 -11.44 -3.90 9.61
C LEU A 82 -10.87 -2.52 10.00
N SER A 83 -10.24 -2.41 11.18
CA SER A 83 -9.57 -1.16 11.60
C SER A 83 -8.36 -0.84 10.73
N LEU A 84 -7.57 -1.86 10.34
CA LEU A 84 -6.48 -1.70 9.37
C LEU A 84 -7.01 -1.29 8.00
N ALA A 85 -8.10 -1.91 7.54
CA ALA A 85 -8.73 -1.56 6.27
C ALA A 85 -9.24 -0.11 6.27
N LEU A 86 -9.82 0.37 7.37
CA LEU A 86 -10.21 1.77 7.52
C LEU A 86 -9.01 2.71 7.39
N SER A 87 -7.93 2.44 8.14
CA SER A 87 -6.70 3.25 8.12
C SER A 87 -6.09 3.33 6.71
N ILE A 88 -5.97 2.19 6.04
CA ILE A 88 -5.32 2.10 4.72
C ILE A 88 -6.23 2.62 3.60
N PHE A 89 -7.45 2.11 3.48
CA PHE A 89 -8.29 2.31 2.29
C PHE A 89 -9.24 3.52 2.39
N VAL A 90 -9.54 4.00 3.59
CA VAL A 90 -10.45 5.14 3.78
C VAL A 90 -9.68 6.40 4.15
N ARG A 91 -8.72 6.29 5.10
CA ARG A 91 -7.95 7.44 5.61
C ARG A 91 -6.64 7.68 4.88
N GLY A 92 -6.13 6.68 4.18
CA GLY A 92 -4.91 6.81 3.37
C GLY A 92 -3.64 6.94 4.21
N ASP A 93 -3.62 6.38 5.42
CA ASP A 93 -2.56 6.63 6.42
C ASP A 93 -1.15 6.17 5.98
N GLN A 94 -1.03 5.44 4.87
CA GLN A 94 0.27 5.08 4.28
C GLN A 94 0.97 6.27 3.59
N ALA A 95 0.20 7.23 3.05
CA ALA A 95 0.70 8.28 2.16
C ALA A 95 0.00 9.64 2.31
N ASN A 96 -0.86 9.83 3.31
CA ASN A 96 -1.56 11.10 3.56
C ASN A 96 -0.70 12.20 4.23
N PHE A 97 0.62 12.05 4.21
CA PHE A 97 1.59 12.98 4.79
C PHE A 97 2.86 13.06 3.95
N GLU A 98 3.56 14.20 4.03
CA GLU A 98 4.88 14.39 3.42
C GLU A 98 5.98 13.74 4.27
N ILE A 99 6.98 13.14 3.61
CA ILE A 99 8.13 12.57 4.30
C ILE A 99 9.03 13.73 4.74
N GLU A 100 9.20 13.90 6.05
CA GLU A 100 10.08 14.91 6.61
C GLU A 100 11.57 14.47 6.50
N PRO A 101 12.42 15.17 5.73
CA PRO A 101 13.79 14.74 5.44
C PRO A 101 14.68 14.59 6.67
N SER A 102 14.38 15.31 7.76
CA SER A 102 15.16 15.24 9.00
C SER A 102 15.06 13.88 9.70
N PHE A 103 14.03 13.07 9.46
CA PHE A 103 13.89 11.72 10.04
C PHE A 103 13.36 10.65 9.08
N GLY A 104 13.01 11.00 7.85
CA GLY A 104 12.47 10.09 6.84
C GLY A 104 13.25 10.12 5.54
N VAL A 105 13.33 8.97 4.86
CA VAL A 105 13.93 8.80 3.53
C VAL A 105 13.07 7.87 2.70
N GLU A 106 13.05 8.03 1.37
CA GLU A 106 12.28 7.20 0.45
C GLU A 106 13.19 6.18 -0.26
N ALA A 107 12.72 4.94 -0.36
CA ALA A 107 13.52 3.79 -0.82
C ALA A 107 13.91 3.86 -2.30
N THR A 108 13.00 4.29 -3.19
CA THR A 108 13.28 4.44 -4.63
C THR A 108 14.21 5.62 -4.93
N GLU A 109 14.20 6.65 -4.10
CA GLU A 109 15.18 7.75 -4.19
C GLU A 109 16.58 7.30 -3.77
N LEU A 110 16.69 6.50 -2.70
CA LEU A 110 17.98 6.00 -2.22
C LEU A 110 18.59 4.89 -3.07
N TYR A 111 17.73 4.05 -3.66
CA TYR A 111 18.10 2.84 -4.41
C TYR A 111 17.37 2.76 -5.77
N PRO A 112 17.61 3.72 -6.68
CA PRO A 112 16.91 3.76 -7.98
C PRO A 112 17.31 2.61 -8.91
N ASP A 113 18.38 1.88 -8.58
CA ASP A 113 18.85 0.71 -9.31
C ASP A 113 18.05 -0.56 -9.02
N LEU A 114 17.32 -0.61 -7.89
CA LEU A 114 16.43 -1.72 -7.59
C LEU A 114 15.16 -1.64 -8.42
N ARG A 115 14.99 -2.58 -9.34
CA ARG A 115 13.71 -2.82 -9.99
C ARG A 115 12.76 -3.49 -9.00
N TYR A 116 11.57 -2.94 -8.86
CA TYR A 116 10.48 -3.50 -8.06
C TYR A 116 9.35 -4.02 -8.95
N THR A 117 8.56 -4.92 -8.41
CA THR A 117 7.37 -5.50 -9.01
C THR A 117 6.21 -4.52 -8.91
N THR A 118 5.61 -4.20 -10.04
CA THR A 118 4.44 -3.33 -10.07
C THR A 118 3.18 -4.06 -9.61
N VAL A 119 2.15 -3.32 -9.20
CA VAL A 119 0.83 -3.92 -8.92
C VAL A 119 0.31 -4.67 -10.15
N ASP A 120 0.45 -4.11 -11.35
CA ASP A 120 -0.01 -4.73 -12.58
C ASP A 120 0.72 -6.06 -12.87
N GLU A 121 2.05 -6.09 -12.75
CA GLU A 121 2.86 -7.31 -12.89
C GLU A 121 2.52 -8.35 -11.83
N TYR A 122 2.26 -7.94 -10.59
CA TYR A 122 1.88 -8.88 -9.53
C TYR A 122 0.52 -9.54 -9.82
N LEU A 123 -0.45 -8.76 -10.33
CA LEU A 123 -1.77 -9.29 -10.69
C LEU A 123 -1.73 -10.34 -11.80
N ASP A 124 -0.77 -10.27 -12.72
CA ASP A 124 -0.58 -11.29 -13.76
C ASP A 124 -0.20 -12.67 -13.18
N ARG A 125 0.34 -12.72 -11.95
CA ARG A 125 0.73 -13.99 -11.29
C ARG A 125 -0.45 -14.71 -10.66
N LEU A 126 -1.60 -14.04 -10.52
CA LEU A 126 -2.79 -14.56 -9.83
C LEU A 126 -3.90 -15.04 -10.79
N LEU A 127 -3.66 -14.93 -12.09
CA LEU A 127 -4.61 -15.20 -13.17
C LEU A 127 -4.07 -16.29 -14.11
#